data_AF-A0A7W8L9M6-F1
#
_entry.id   AF-A0A7W8L9M6-F1
#
_cell.length_a   1.000
_cell.length_b   1.000
_cell.length_c   1.000
_cell.angle_alpha   90.00
_cell.angle_beta   90.00
_cell.angle_gamma   90.00
#
_symmetry.space_group_name_H-M   'P 1'
#
loop_
_entity.id
_entity.type
_entity.pdbx_description
1 polymer ?
#
loop_
_entity_poly.entity_id
_entity_poly.type
_entity_poly.pdbx_seq_one_letter_code
_entity_poly.pdbx_strand_id
1 'polypeptide(L)'
;MVNVLRSFEPLALPRPRGAHRYDVFSPKLGRRLTLYRRSAFEAWLMLEADPAIKYFCERPGVVAIHGQRRVVDFWARSDDRECLVLLEATLANRLPQSCTDFDPDAFDIRHIDIADRAAARVGTENWQRILPVMVAARGLVKPSLPGAIERFVASPQS
;
A
#
# COMPACT_ATOMS: atom_id res chain seq x y z
N MET A 1 -5.33 26.35 6.11
CA MET A 1 -4.77 25.38 7.06
C MET A 1 -3.82 24.49 6.26
N VAL A 2 -2.51 24.59 6.47
CA VAL A 2 -1.53 23.79 5.71
C VAL A 2 -1.72 22.35 6.18
N ASN A 3 -2.30 21.51 5.33
CA ASN A 3 -2.41 20.08 5.57
C ASN A 3 -0.98 19.53 5.51
N VAL A 4 -0.32 19.42 6.66
CA VAL A 4 0.99 18.78 6.74
C VAL A 4 0.76 17.34 6.31
N LEU A 5 1.19 17.02 5.09
CA LEU A 5 1.13 15.66 4.57
C LEU A 5 1.93 14.77 5.52
N ARG A 6 1.22 13.96 6.31
CA ARG A 6 1.84 12.92 7.12
C ARG A 6 2.51 11.93 6.16
N SER A 7 3.82 11.83 6.22
CA SER A 7 4.62 10.91 5.41
C SER A 7 5.37 9.95 6.32
N PHE A 8 5.43 8.69 5.92
CA PHE A 8 6.21 7.65 6.60
C PHE A 8 7.32 7.16 5.69
N GLU A 9 8.44 6.79 6.30
CA GLU A 9 9.54 6.11 5.61
C GLU A 9 9.48 4.61 5.87
N PRO A 10 9.78 3.76 4.87
CA PRO A 10 9.73 2.33 5.03
C PRO A 10 10.84 1.85 5.96
N LEU A 11 10.49 0.98 6.92
CA LEU A 11 11.47 0.31 7.77
C LEU A 11 12.42 -0.55 6.91
N ALA A 12 13.73 -0.33 7.11
CA ALA A 12 14.77 -1.15 6.51
C ALA A 12 14.87 -2.51 7.22
N LEU A 13 13.94 -3.41 6.90
CA LEU A 13 13.93 -4.78 7.42
C LEU A 13 14.71 -5.73 6.51
N PRO A 14 15.46 -6.70 7.05
CA PRO A 14 16.09 -7.72 6.23
C PRO A 14 15.03 -8.59 5.56
N ARG A 15 15.30 -9.03 4.33
CA ARG A 15 14.46 -9.99 3.63
C ARG A 15 14.31 -11.26 4.48
N PRO A 16 13.09 -11.72 4.80
CA PRO A 16 12.90 -13.00 5.45
C PRO A 16 13.53 -14.14 4.65
N ARG A 17 14.15 -15.11 5.34
CA ARG A 17 14.80 -16.25 4.68
C ARG A 17 13.79 -16.99 3.79
N GLY A 18 14.19 -17.30 2.56
CA GLY A 18 13.34 -17.98 1.58
C GLY A 18 12.21 -17.13 0.96
N ALA A 19 11.97 -15.90 1.43
CA ALA A 19 10.90 -15.07 0.87
C ALA A 19 11.29 -14.46 -0.48
N HIS A 20 10.34 -14.42 -1.42
CA HIS A 20 10.48 -13.65 -2.65
C HIS A 20 10.68 -12.15 -2.36
N ARG A 21 11.51 -11.50 -3.18
CA ARG A 21 11.67 -10.06 -3.22
C ARG A 21 11.06 -9.53 -4.51
N TYR A 22 10.19 -8.54 -4.39
CA TYR A 22 9.62 -7.81 -5.52
C TYR A 22 10.10 -6.37 -5.44
N ASP A 23 10.74 -5.89 -6.49
CA ASP A 23 11.07 -4.47 -6.64
C ASP A 23 10.12 -3.88 -7.69
N VAL A 24 9.28 -2.94 -7.25
CA VAL A 24 8.18 -2.40 -8.06
C VAL A 24 8.25 -0.88 -8.08
N PHE A 25 7.86 -0.26 -9.19
CA PHE A 25 7.72 1.19 -9.26
C PHE A 25 6.25 1.57 -9.11
N SER A 26 5.96 2.51 -8.21
CA SER A 26 4.62 3.06 -8.02
C SER A 26 4.47 4.37 -8.79
N PRO A 27 3.62 4.43 -9.83
CA PRO A 27 3.20 5.69 -10.43
C PRO A 27 2.63 6.69 -9.40
N LYS A 28 1.83 6.22 -8.43
CA LYS A 28 1.23 7.09 -7.40
C LYS A 28 2.26 7.76 -6.50
N LEU A 29 3.30 7.02 -6.10
CA LEU A 29 4.34 7.55 -5.22
C LEU A 29 5.54 8.16 -5.96
N GLY A 30 5.66 7.91 -7.27
CA GLY A 30 6.82 8.33 -8.06
C GLY A 30 8.14 7.68 -7.63
N ARG A 31 8.10 6.59 -6.85
CA ARG A 31 9.28 5.89 -6.33
C ARG A 31 9.17 4.37 -6.45
N ARG A 32 10.31 3.71 -6.25
CA ARG A 32 10.39 2.26 -6.13
C ARG A 32 10.08 1.81 -4.70
N LEU A 33 9.43 0.66 -4.59
CA LEU A 33 9.18 -0.06 -3.36
C LEU A 33 9.89 -1.42 -3.42
N THR A 34 10.34 -1.91 -2.27
CA THR A 34 10.86 -3.27 -2.13
C THR A 34 9.94 -4.07 -1.22
N LEU A 35 9.21 -5.02 -1.79
CA LEU A 35 8.24 -5.84 -1.07
C LEU A 35 8.78 -7.25 -0.86
N TYR A 36 8.44 -7.85 0.28
CA TYR A 36 8.78 -9.23 0.59
C TYR A 36 7.52 -10.07 0.68
N ARG A 37 7.58 -11.27 0.09
CA ARG A 37 6.45 -12.21 -0.05
C ARG A 37 5.44 -11.78 -1.10
N ARG A 38 4.71 -12.77 -1.59
CA ARG A 38 3.69 -12.59 -2.64
C ARG A 38 2.48 -11.81 -2.13
N SER A 39 2.06 -12.04 -0.89
CA SER A 39 0.92 -11.33 -0.27
C SER A 39 1.13 -9.82 -0.22
N ALA A 40 2.34 -9.34 0.12
CA ALA A 40 2.65 -7.91 0.11
C ALA A 40 2.61 -7.31 -1.30
N PHE A 41 3.07 -8.06 -2.30
CA PHE A 41 2.98 -7.63 -3.70
C PHE A 41 1.53 -7.54 -4.19
N GLU A 42 0.69 -8.52 -3.86
CA GLU A 42 -0.74 -8.51 -4.21
C GLU A 42 -1.49 -7.37 -3.50
N ALA A 43 -1.22 -7.15 -2.22
CA ALA A 43 -1.78 -6.04 -1.48
C ALA A 43 -1.34 -4.67 -2.04
N TRP A 44 -0.08 -4.53 -2.41
CA TRP A 44 0.39 -3.32 -3.10
C TRP A 44 -0.37 -3.08 -4.40
N LEU A 45 -0.64 -4.11 -5.20
CA LEU A 45 -1.43 -3.94 -6.42
C LEU A 45 -2.86 -3.50 -6.15
N MET A 46 -3.48 -4.00 -5.07
CA MET A 46 -4.80 -3.52 -4.65
C MET A 46 -4.76 -2.03 -4.30
N LEU A 47 -3.75 -1.59 -3.54
CA LEU A 47 -3.56 -0.17 -3.18
C LEU A 47 -3.22 0.71 -4.39
N GLU A 48 -2.38 0.22 -5.31
CA GLU A 48 -1.99 0.95 -6.52
C GLU A 48 -3.16 1.06 -7.51
N ALA A 49 -4.02 0.05 -7.58
CA ALA A 49 -5.19 0.04 -8.46
C ALA A 49 -6.37 0.86 -7.91
N ASP A 50 -6.49 1.01 -6.59
CA ASP A 50 -7.60 1.72 -5.94
C ASP A 50 -7.51 3.24 -6.20
N PRO A 51 -8.40 3.85 -7.00
CA PRO A 51 -8.28 5.26 -7.35
C PRO A 51 -8.47 6.21 -6.16
N ALA A 52 -9.10 5.77 -5.06
CA ALA A 52 -9.27 6.59 -3.87
C ALA A 52 -7.96 6.73 -3.06
N ILE A 53 -7.05 5.75 -3.15
CA ILE A 53 -5.77 5.76 -2.44
C ILE A 53 -4.78 6.66 -3.17
N LYS A 54 -4.33 7.72 -2.49
CA LYS A 54 -3.39 8.72 -3.02
C LYS A 54 -1.96 8.47 -2.59
N TYR A 55 -1.79 8.07 -1.32
CA TYR A 55 -0.49 7.83 -0.72
C TYR A 55 -0.51 6.51 0.05
N PHE A 56 0.65 5.89 0.12
CA PHE A 56 0.90 4.74 0.97
C PHE A 56 2.39 4.57 1.23
N CYS A 57 2.74 3.77 2.23
CA CYS A 57 4.13 3.44 2.57
C CYS A 57 4.21 1.99 3.03
N GLU A 58 5.16 1.23 2.48
CA GLU A 58 5.42 -0.15 2.89
C GLU A 58 6.19 -0.21 4.21
N ARG A 59 5.77 -1.08 5.14
CA ARG A 59 6.41 -1.26 6.46
C ARG A 59 6.70 0.07 7.16
N PRO A 60 5.70 0.94 7.39
CA PRO A 60 5.92 2.27 7.94
C PRO A 60 6.30 2.26 9.43
N GLY A 61 6.13 1.12 10.12
CA GLY A 61 6.29 1.00 11.56
C GLY A 61 5.70 -0.30 12.08
N VAL A 62 5.37 -0.30 13.37
CA VAL A 62 4.76 -1.43 14.07
C VAL A 62 3.55 -0.99 14.87
N VAL A 63 2.64 -1.92 15.14
CA VAL A 63 1.44 -1.69 15.94
C VAL A 63 1.27 -2.83 16.93
N ALA A 64 0.83 -2.52 18.15
CA ALA A 64 0.49 -3.52 19.16
C ALA A 64 -0.98 -3.93 19.03
N ILE A 65 -1.23 -5.18 18.66
CA ILE A 65 -2.59 -5.73 18.51
C ILE A 65 -2.72 -6.97 19.39
N HIS A 66 -3.67 -6.95 20.32
CA HIS A 66 -3.88 -8.01 21.32
C HIS A 66 -2.58 -8.39 22.07
N GLY A 67 -1.80 -7.38 22.46
CA GLY A 67 -0.52 -7.57 23.16
C GLY A 67 0.63 -8.10 22.30
N GLN A 68 0.44 -8.26 20.99
CA GLN A 68 1.48 -8.70 20.05
C GLN A 68 1.92 -7.54 19.16
N ARG A 69 3.22 -7.24 19.15
CA ARG A 69 3.79 -6.25 18.22
C ARG A 69 3.92 -6.84 16.82
N ARG A 70 3.28 -6.21 15.85
CA ARG A 70 3.27 -6.62 14.44
C ARG A 70 3.85 -5.52 13.58
N VAL A 71 4.58 -5.90 12.54
CA VAL A 71 4.96 -4.95 11.49
C VAL A 71 3.71 -4.61 10.70
N VAL A 72 3.43 -3.32 10.54
CA VAL A 72 2.37 -2.84 9.64
C VAL A 72 2.82 -3.11 8.21
N ASP A 73 2.03 -3.78 7.38
CA ASP A 73 2.48 -4.09 6.01
C ASP A 73 2.45 -2.81 5.14
N PHE A 74 1.38 -2.03 5.25
CA PHE A 74 1.29 -0.70 4.62
C PHE A 74 0.55 0.30 5.51
N TRP A 75 0.93 1.56 5.45
CA TRP A 75 0.01 2.66 5.75
C TRP A 75 -0.55 3.14 4.41
N ALA A 76 -1.84 3.45 4.34
CA ALA A 76 -2.48 3.97 3.14
C ALA A 76 -3.42 5.14 3.48
N ARG A 77 -3.55 6.06 2.54
CA ARG A 77 -4.33 7.29 2.71
C ARG A 77 -5.12 7.64 1.47
N SER A 78 -6.40 7.91 1.67
CA SER A 78 -7.29 8.62 0.74
C SER A 78 -7.48 10.08 1.17
N ASP A 79 -8.35 10.82 0.49
CA ASP A 79 -8.60 12.22 0.85
C ASP A 79 -9.24 12.38 2.24
N ASP A 80 -10.09 11.43 2.64
CA ASP A 80 -10.89 11.51 3.87
C ASP A 80 -10.42 10.56 4.98
N ARG A 81 -9.55 9.58 4.68
CA ARG A 81 -9.22 8.49 5.63
C ARG A 81 -7.77 8.03 5.51
N GLU A 82 -7.23 7.58 6.65
CA GLU A 82 -5.95 6.88 6.75
C GLU A 82 -6.18 5.52 7.40
N CYS A 83 -5.48 4.49 6.94
CA CYS A 83 -5.56 3.16 7.55
C CYS A 83 -4.21 2.44 7.58
N LEU A 84 -4.07 1.56 8.57
CA LEU A 84 -2.98 0.59 8.67
C LEU A 84 -3.45 -0.72 8.05
N VAL A 85 -2.74 -1.19 7.03
CA VAL A 85 -3.02 -2.44 6.34
C VAL A 85 -2.16 -3.54 6.94
N LEU A 86 -2.82 -4.63 7.31
CA LEU A 86 -2.21 -5.84 7.84
C LEU A 86 -2.61 -7.04 6.99
N LEU A 87 -1.62 -7.85 6.61
CA LEU A 87 -1.83 -9.06 5.84
C LEU A 87 -1.93 -10.25 6.78
N GLU A 88 -0.91 -11.09 6.79
CA GLU A 88 -0.75 -12.21 7.71
C GLU A 88 0.19 -11.79 8.84
N ALA A 89 0.05 -12.43 10.01
CA ALA A 89 0.80 -12.08 11.22
C ALA A 89 2.32 -12.20 11.00
N THR A 90 2.95 -11.09 10.59
CA THR A 90 4.40 -10.96 10.58
C THR A 90 4.82 -10.48 11.95
N LEU A 91 5.21 -11.43 12.80
CA LEU A 91 5.79 -11.11 14.10
C LEU A 91 7.10 -10.34 13.90
N ALA A 92 7.21 -9.26 14.64
CA ALA A 92 8.34 -8.36 14.57
C ALA A 92 9.50 -8.89 15.41
N ASN A 93 10.19 -9.93 14.94
CA ASN A 93 11.22 -10.60 15.75
C ASN A 93 12.50 -9.77 15.93
N ARG A 94 12.81 -8.87 15.00
CA ARG A 94 13.93 -7.91 15.09
C ARG A 94 13.53 -6.61 14.41
N LEU A 95 13.29 -5.57 15.20
CA LEU A 95 12.96 -4.24 14.71
C LEU A 95 14.14 -3.29 14.89
N PRO A 96 14.29 -2.29 14.00
CA PRO A 96 15.12 -1.13 14.28
C PRO A 96 14.66 -0.45 15.57
N GLN A 97 15.60 0.06 16.36
CA GLN A 97 15.28 0.77 17.62
C GLN A 97 14.43 2.03 17.40
N SER A 98 14.52 2.64 16.22
CA SER A 98 13.82 3.88 15.86
C SER A 98 12.53 3.64 15.05
N CYS A 99 11.89 2.47 15.17
CA CYS A 99 10.66 2.22 14.42
C CYS A 99 9.47 3.02 15.00
N THR A 100 8.65 3.58 14.12
CA THR A 100 7.36 4.19 14.51
C THR A 100 6.50 3.14 15.20
N ASP A 101 6.03 3.43 16.42
CA ASP A 101 5.02 2.64 17.11
C ASP A 101 3.67 3.34 16.93
N PHE A 102 2.76 2.67 16.23
CA PHE A 102 1.44 3.17 15.96
C PHE A 102 0.52 2.87 17.14
N ASP A 103 -0.21 3.89 17.57
CA ASP A 103 -1.35 3.72 18.45
C ASP A 103 -2.48 3.03 17.65
N PRO A 104 -2.92 1.81 18.05
CA PRO A 104 -3.98 1.09 17.35
C PRO A 104 -5.32 1.84 17.38
N ASP A 105 -5.55 2.73 18.36
CA ASP A 105 -6.80 3.48 18.48
C ASP A 105 -6.78 4.78 17.64
N ALA A 106 -5.62 5.17 17.13
CA ALA A 106 -5.46 6.39 16.32
C ALA A 106 -5.66 6.18 14.81
N PHE A 107 -5.76 4.92 14.35
CA PHE A 107 -5.90 4.58 12.93
C PHE A 107 -6.91 3.46 12.71
N ASP A 108 -7.64 3.54 11.60
CA ASP A 108 -8.42 2.39 11.13
C ASP A 108 -7.46 1.24 10.76
N ILE A 109 -7.76 0.03 11.23
CA ILE A 109 -6.99 -1.18 10.91
C ILE A 109 -7.75 -1.98 9.85
N ARG A 110 -7.14 -2.12 8.67
CA ARG A 110 -7.65 -2.95 7.58
C ARG A 110 -6.86 -4.24 7.49
N HIS A 111 -7.54 -5.36 7.67
CA HIS A 111 -6.99 -6.67 7.32
C HIS A 111 -7.24 -6.96 5.83
N ILE A 112 -6.21 -7.43 5.13
CA ILE A 112 -6.34 -7.96 3.77
C ILE A 112 -5.88 -9.41 3.81
N ASP A 113 -6.84 -10.32 3.85
CA ASP A 113 -6.59 -11.75 3.96
C ASP A 113 -6.42 -12.43 2.58
N ILE A 114 -6.37 -13.76 2.57
CA ILE A 114 -6.25 -14.54 1.33
C ILE A 114 -7.51 -14.41 0.46
N ALA A 115 -8.70 -14.36 1.08
CA ALA A 115 -9.97 -14.26 0.37
C ALA A 115 -10.12 -12.89 -0.30
N ASP A 116 -9.72 -11.81 0.38
CA ASP A 116 -9.70 -10.46 -0.19
C ASP A 116 -8.81 -10.39 -1.44
N ARG A 117 -7.61 -10.97 -1.36
CA ARG A 117 -6.66 -11.01 -2.49
C ARG A 117 -7.19 -11.87 -3.64
N ALA A 118 -7.84 -12.99 -3.31
CA ALA A 118 -8.47 -13.85 -4.31
C ALA A 118 -9.63 -13.13 -5.02
N ALA A 119 -10.46 -12.39 -4.29
CA ALA A 119 -11.55 -11.59 -4.84
C ALA A 119 -11.03 -10.46 -5.77
N ALA A 120 -9.91 -9.83 -5.40
CA ALA A 120 -9.28 -8.78 -6.20
C ALA A 120 -8.42 -9.28 -7.37
N ARG A 121 -8.31 -10.61 -7.56
CA ARG A 121 -7.34 -11.22 -8.49
C ARG A 121 -7.47 -10.73 -9.93
N VAL A 122 -8.67 -10.69 -10.48
CA VAL A 122 -8.89 -10.26 -11.88
C VAL A 122 -8.46 -8.80 -12.06
N GLY A 123 -8.88 -7.92 -11.13
CA GLY A 123 -8.51 -6.51 -11.16
C GLY A 123 -7.00 -6.30 -11.03
N THR A 124 -6.37 -6.99 -10.08
CA THR A 124 -4.92 -6.88 -9.86
C THR A 124 -4.09 -7.48 -10.99
N GLU A 125 -4.51 -8.59 -11.62
CA GLU A 125 -3.84 -9.15 -12.81
C GLU A 125 -3.93 -8.21 -14.01
N ASN A 126 -5.08 -7.55 -14.20
CA ASN A 126 -5.22 -6.52 -15.24
C ASN A 126 -4.31 -5.34 -14.94
N TRP A 127 -4.29 -4.88 -13.69
CA TRP A 127 -3.43 -3.78 -13.27
C TRP A 127 -1.94 -4.08 -13.45
N GLN A 128 -1.50 -5.30 -13.15
CA GLN A 128 -0.12 -5.75 -13.41
C GLN A 128 0.27 -5.60 -14.89
N ARG A 129 -0.66 -5.82 -15.83
CA ARG A 129 -0.41 -5.66 -17.28
C ARG A 129 -0.42 -4.19 -17.72
N ILE A 130 -1.22 -3.35 -17.08
CA ILE A 130 -1.36 -1.91 -17.38
C ILE A 130 -0.18 -1.11 -16.81
N LEU A 131 0.29 -1.48 -15.62
CA LEU A 131 1.32 -0.75 -14.88
C LEU A 131 2.58 -0.42 -15.69
N PRO A 132 3.20 -1.36 -16.44
CA PRO A 132 4.37 -1.05 -17.27
C PRO A 132 4.11 0.08 -18.27
N VAL A 133 2.93 0.12 -18.89
CA VAL A 133 2.53 1.16 -19.84
C VAL A 133 2.39 2.49 -19.13
N MET A 134 1.71 2.51 -17.97
CA MET A 134 1.59 3.73 -17.17
C MET A 134 2.95 4.27 -16.71
N VAL A 135 3.85 3.38 -16.27
CA VAL A 135 5.20 3.76 -15.84
C VAL A 135 6.01 4.33 -17.01
N ALA A 136 5.93 3.71 -18.19
CA ALA A 136 6.61 4.19 -19.40
C ALA A 136 6.04 5.54 -19.88
N ALA A 137 4.72 5.72 -19.81
CA ALA A 137 4.02 6.91 -20.27
C ALA A 137 3.86 7.99 -19.19
N ARG A 138 4.44 7.84 -17.98
CA ARG A 138 4.15 8.71 -16.82
C ARG A 138 4.39 10.22 -17.07
N GLY A 139 5.32 10.57 -17.95
CA GLY A 139 5.58 11.97 -18.35
C GLY A 139 4.63 12.51 -19.41
N LEU A 140 3.78 11.65 -19.99
CA LEU A 140 2.84 11.96 -21.07
C LEU A 140 1.38 11.98 -20.57
N VAL A 141 1.11 11.45 -19.38
CA VAL A 141 -0.23 11.43 -18.78
C VAL A 141 -0.61 12.84 -18.32
N LYS A 142 -1.74 13.34 -18.81
CA LYS A 142 -2.26 14.65 -18.37
C LYS A 142 -2.60 14.62 -16.88
N PRO A 143 -2.23 15.66 -16.09
CA PRO A 143 -2.54 15.72 -14.65
C PRO A 143 -4.03 15.62 -14.31
N SER A 144 -4.92 15.90 -15.26
CA SER A 144 -6.38 15.82 -15.08
C SER A 144 -6.95 14.40 -15.20
N LEU A 145 -6.19 13.42 -15.71
CA LEU A 145 -6.69 12.07 -15.96
C LEU A 145 -7.12 11.32 -14.67
N PRO A 146 -6.36 11.34 -13.55
CA PRO A 146 -6.77 10.63 -12.33
C PRO A 146 -8.14 11.07 -11.81
N GLY A 147 -8.39 12.38 -11.74
CA GLY A 147 -9.69 12.92 -11.31
C GLY A 147 -10.84 12.64 -12.30
N ALA A 148 -10.54 12.33 -13.57
CA ALA A 148 -11.55 11.84 -14.51
C ALA A 148 -11.88 10.36 -14.27
N ILE A 149 -10.87 9.53 -14.01
CA ILE A 149 -11.04 8.11 -13.68
C ILE A 149 -11.85 7.95 -12.39
N GLU A 150 -11.51 8.70 -11.34
CA GLU A 150 -12.23 8.65 -10.05
C GLU A 150 -13.72 8.95 -10.21
N ARG A 151 -14.06 10.01 -10.96
CA ARG A 151 -15.46 10.35 -11.25
C ARG A 151 -16.18 9.26 -12.04
N PHE A 152 -15.52 8.67 -13.04
CA PHE A 152 -16.12 7.60 -13.83
C PHE A 152 -16.35 6.33 -13.01
N VAL A 153 -15.41 5.96 -12.13
CA VAL A 153 -15.56 4.79 -11.24
C VAL A 153 -16.65 5.03 -10.20
N ALA A 154 -16.74 6.24 -9.63
CA ALA A 154 -17.76 6.59 -8.64
C ALA A 154 -19.17 6.71 -9.25
N SER A 155 -19.28 7.07 -10.52
CA SER A 155 -20.54 7.20 -11.24
C SER A 155 -20.35 6.75 -12.69
N PRO A 156 -20.46 5.43 -12.96
CA PRO A 156 -20.37 4.92 -14.31
C PRO A 156 -21.44 5.57 -15.17
N GLN A 157 -21.05 6.23 -16.27
CA GLN A 157 -22.02 6.72 -17.23
C GLN A 157 -22.52 5.52 -18.05
N SER A 158 -23.80 5.21 -17.87
CA SER A 158 -24.55 4.19 -18.62
C SER A 158 -24.80 4.60 -20.06
#